data_AF-A0A286U0W8-F1
#
_entry.id   AF-A0A286U0W8-F1
#
_cell.length_a   1.000
_cell.length_b   1.000
_cell.length_c   1.000
_cell.angle_alpha   90.00
_cell.angle_beta   90.00
_cell.angle_gamma   90.00
#
_symmetry.space_group_name_H-M   'P 1'
#
loop_
_entity.id
_entity.type
_entity.pdbx_description
1 polymer ?
#
loop_
_entity_poly.entity_id
_entity_poly.type
_entity_poly.pdbx_seq_one_letter_code
_entity_poly.pdbx_strand_id
1 'polypeptide(L)'
;MLEIVDSLDNLEGRVRHELMHVADQLNEKFQHKESLVPPEGTGAFRRYKYLWNVYIDSRLIKSGNPSYDTQDAREKEIAECYPELSEDLRKKCFDFLWGIESIDFEQISAMSYDLFSTFDELRSLAESHGEKQVTFETMEELKNYGN
;
A
#
# COMPACT_ATOMS: atom_id res chain seq x y z
N MET A 1 4.17 2.08 -14.46
CA MET A 1 5.30 1.40 -15.14
C MET A 1 5.04 -0.09 -15.04
N LEU A 2 4.80 -0.78 -16.16
CA LEU A 2 4.57 -2.24 -16.15
C LEU A 2 5.87 -2.96 -15.76
N GLU A 3 5.82 -3.82 -14.74
CA GLU A 3 6.98 -4.63 -14.33
C GLU A 3 7.23 -5.78 -15.34
N ILE A 4 8.48 -5.93 -15.81
CA ILE A 4 8.90 -7.03 -16.69
C ILE A 4 9.13 -8.28 -15.83
N VAL A 5 8.62 -9.45 -16.25
CA VAL A 5 8.65 -10.69 -15.44
C VAL A 5 9.35 -11.84 -16.17
N ASP A 6 10.28 -12.52 -15.49
CA ASP A 6 11.05 -13.69 -15.98
C ASP A 6 10.37 -15.07 -15.71
N SER A 7 9.17 -15.10 -15.10
CA SER A 7 8.42 -16.34 -14.78
C SER A 7 6.94 -16.25 -15.17
N LEU A 8 6.40 -17.36 -15.69
CA LEU A 8 4.98 -17.54 -15.99
C LEU A 8 4.16 -17.97 -14.76
N ASP A 9 4.80 -18.21 -13.62
CA ASP A 9 4.11 -18.58 -12.39
C ASP A 9 3.21 -17.43 -11.92
N ASN A 10 1.95 -17.75 -11.64
CA ASN A 10 0.88 -16.81 -11.27
C ASN A 10 0.64 -15.69 -12.32
N LEU A 11 0.85 -15.94 -13.60
CA LEU A 11 0.60 -14.95 -14.66
C LEU A 11 -0.83 -14.39 -14.61
N GLU A 12 -1.83 -15.23 -14.34
CA GLU A 12 -3.23 -14.79 -14.22
C GLU A 12 -3.39 -13.74 -13.11
N GLY A 13 -2.87 -14.01 -11.91
CA GLY A 13 -2.97 -13.09 -10.78
C GLY A 13 -2.28 -11.76 -11.05
N ARG A 14 -1.11 -11.79 -11.70
CA ARG A 14 -0.38 -10.59 -12.12
C ARG A 14 -1.17 -9.76 -13.13
N VAL A 15 -1.70 -10.40 -14.18
CA VAL A 15 -2.50 -9.70 -15.21
C VAL A 15 -3.75 -9.09 -14.59
N ARG A 16 -4.44 -9.81 -13.70
CA ARG A 16 -5.62 -9.29 -12.99
C ARG A 16 -5.28 -8.08 -12.13
N HIS A 17 -4.17 -8.13 -11.40
CA HIS A 17 -3.70 -7.02 -10.57
C HIS A 17 -3.45 -5.75 -11.39
N GLU A 18 -2.70 -5.86 -12.49
CA GLU A 18 -2.44 -4.71 -13.37
C GLU A 18 -3.72 -4.18 -14.02
N LEU A 19 -4.65 -5.06 -14.40
CA LEU A 19 -5.95 -4.63 -14.92
C LEU A 19 -6.81 -3.94 -13.85
N MET A 20 -6.68 -4.31 -12.57
CA MET A 20 -7.36 -3.63 -11.47
C MET A 20 -6.82 -2.22 -11.23
N HIS A 21 -5.50 -1.99 -11.37
CA HIS A 21 -4.93 -0.63 -11.39
C HIS A 21 -5.59 0.21 -12.48
N VAL A 22 -5.63 -0.31 -13.72
CA VAL A 22 -6.28 0.39 -14.84
C VAL A 22 -7.77 0.61 -14.57
N ALA A 23 -8.48 -0.39 -14.05
CA ALA A 23 -9.90 -0.28 -13.74
C ALA A 23 -10.17 0.80 -12.68
N ASP A 24 -9.36 0.88 -11.64
CA ASP A 24 -9.42 1.94 -10.63
C ASP A 24 -9.16 3.30 -11.26
N GLN A 25 -8.11 3.45 -12.09
CA GLN A 25 -7.80 4.71 -12.78
C GLN A 25 -8.92 5.23 -13.68
N LEU A 26 -9.69 4.32 -14.29
CA LEU A 26 -10.82 4.64 -15.15
C LEU A 26 -12.14 4.83 -14.37
N ASN A 27 -12.17 4.52 -13.08
CA ASN A 27 -13.36 4.60 -12.25
C ASN A 27 -13.55 6.03 -11.70
N GLU A 28 -14.67 6.67 -12.05
CA GLU A 28 -15.02 8.03 -11.59
C GLU A 28 -15.07 8.17 -10.06
N LYS A 29 -15.37 7.09 -9.33
CA LYS A 29 -15.37 7.09 -7.85
C LYS A 29 -13.97 7.04 -7.25
N PHE A 30 -13.00 6.48 -7.96
CA PHE A 30 -11.62 6.38 -7.47
C PHE A 30 -10.87 7.71 -7.65
N GLN A 31 -11.27 8.52 -8.63
CA GLN A 31 -10.77 9.89 -8.82
C GLN A 31 -9.24 9.99 -8.96
N HIS A 32 -8.63 9.15 -9.81
CA HIS A 32 -7.20 9.20 -10.07
C HIS A 32 -6.74 10.59 -10.54
N LYS A 33 -5.69 11.13 -9.90
CA LYS A 33 -5.13 12.46 -10.18
C LYS A 33 -3.61 12.38 -10.27
N GLU A 34 -3.04 12.47 -11.47
CA GLU A 34 -1.58 12.40 -11.67
C GLU A 34 -0.79 13.37 -10.76
N SER A 35 -1.36 14.55 -10.47
CA SER A 35 -0.75 15.55 -9.61
C SER A 35 -0.59 15.16 -8.15
N LEU A 36 -1.25 14.08 -7.67
CA LEU A 36 -1.09 13.57 -6.31
C LEU A 36 -0.28 12.27 -6.26
N VAL A 37 0.26 11.78 -7.39
CA VAL A 37 1.23 10.68 -7.36
C VAL A 37 2.50 11.17 -6.66
N PRO A 38 2.99 10.50 -5.61
CA PRO A 38 4.23 10.92 -4.96
C PRO A 38 5.43 10.86 -5.90
N PRO A 39 6.45 11.73 -5.75
CA PRO A 39 7.61 11.73 -6.63
C PRO A 39 8.35 10.38 -6.60
N GLU A 40 8.69 9.86 -7.79
CA GLU A 40 9.48 8.62 -7.89
C GLU A 40 10.80 8.72 -7.11
N GLY A 41 11.21 7.61 -6.49
CA GLY A 41 12.45 7.56 -5.71
C GLY A 41 12.32 8.06 -4.25
N THR A 42 11.14 8.50 -3.83
CA THR A 42 10.84 8.85 -2.42
C THR A 42 10.29 7.66 -1.64
N GLY A 43 10.34 7.71 -0.30
CA GLY A 43 9.67 6.72 0.55
C GLY A 43 8.14 6.76 0.41
N ALA A 44 7.57 7.95 0.20
CA ALA A 44 6.15 8.12 -0.08
C ALA A 44 5.72 7.36 -1.35
N PHE A 45 6.53 7.38 -2.41
CA PHE A 45 6.22 6.61 -3.63
C PHE A 45 6.22 5.09 -3.41
N ARG A 46 7.11 4.57 -2.54
CA ARG A 46 7.09 3.15 -2.13
C ARG A 46 5.83 2.79 -1.35
N ARG A 47 5.44 3.65 -0.40
CA ARG A 47 4.23 3.50 0.42
C ARG A 47 2.96 3.58 -0.42
N TYR A 48 2.90 4.53 -1.36
CA TYR A 48 1.81 4.67 -2.32
C TYR A 48 1.56 3.38 -3.11
N LYS A 49 2.61 2.80 -3.70
CA LYS A 49 2.50 1.53 -4.42
C LYS A 49 2.04 0.40 -3.50
N TYR A 50 2.61 0.31 -2.30
CA TYR A 50 2.21 -0.69 -1.32
C TYR A 50 0.72 -0.60 -0.97
N LEU A 51 0.23 0.58 -0.62
CA LEU A 51 -1.16 0.82 -0.23
C LEU A 51 -2.14 0.43 -1.34
N TRP A 52 -1.87 0.85 -2.58
CA TRP A 52 -2.72 0.50 -3.70
C TRP A 52 -2.67 -1.00 -4.01
N ASN A 53 -1.49 -1.61 -3.95
CA ASN A 53 -1.34 -3.04 -4.16
C ASN A 53 -2.09 -3.88 -3.11
N VAL A 54 -2.03 -3.49 -1.83
CA VAL A 54 -2.82 -4.10 -0.74
C VAL A 54 -4.32 -3.97 -1.04
N TYR A 55 -4.77 -2.80 -1.48
CA TYR A 55 -6.18 -2.58 -1.81
C TYR A 55 -6.66 -3.41 -3.03
N ILE A 56 -5.79 -3.63 -4.02
CA ILE A 56 -6.11 -4.49 -5.16
C ILE A 56 -6.12 -5.97 -4.78
N ASP A 57 -5.06 -6.46 -4.14
CA ASP A 57 -4.92 -7.88 -3.83
C ASP A 57 -5.98 -8.34 -2.82
N SER A 58 -6.34 -7.50 -1.85
CA SER A 58 -7.44 -7.77 -0.93
C SER A 58 -8.78 -7.93 -1.66
N ARG A 59 -9.12 -7.04 -2.61
CA ARG A 59 -10.35 -7.15 -3.43
C ARG A 59 -10.34 -8.38 -4.34
N LEU A 60 -9.20 -8.71 -4.95
CA LEU A 60 -9.07 -9.92 -5.77
C LEU A 60 -9.30 -11.17 -4.92
N ILE A 61 -8.66 -11.29 -3.76
CA ILE A 61 -8.83 -12.44 -2.87
C ILE A 61 -10.26 -12.53 -2.31
N LYS A 62 -10.83 -11.42 -1.82
CA LYS A 62 -12.22 -11.37 -1.31
C LYS A 62 -13.25 -11.78 -2.39
N SER A 63 -12.94 -11.55 -3.66
CA SER A 63 -13.79 -11.94 -4.79
C SER A 63 -13.50 -13.35 -5.34
N GLY A 64 -12.59 -14.11 -4.71
CA GLY A 64 -12.24 -15.47 -5.10
C GLY A 64 -11.36 -15.56 -6.36
N ASN A 65 -10.70 -14.46 -6.74
CA ASN A 65 -9.80 -14.41 -7.89
C ASN A 65 -8.32 -14.53 -7.46
N PRO A 66 -7.44 -15.05 -8.33
CA PRO A 66 -6.00 -14.97 -8.12
C PRO A 66 -5.54 -13.52 -8.01
N SER A 67 -4.71 -13.22 -7.00
CA SER A 67 -4.05 -11.94 -6.77
C SER A 67 -2.59 -11.95 -7.24
N TYR A 68 -1.93 -10.79 -7.30
CA TYR A 68 -0.50 -10.73 -7.62
C TYR A 68 0.31 -11.42 -6.52
N ASP A 69 0.03 -11.02 -5.27
CA ASP A 69 0.65 -11.58 -4.08
C ASP A 69 -0.37 -12.11 -3.08
N THR A 70 0.11 -12.91 -2.14
CA THR A 70 -0.68 -13.45 -1.03
C THR A 70 -0.88 -12.41 0.08
N GLN A 71 -1.90 -12.63 0.92
CA GLN A 71 -2.11 -11.84 2.13
C GLN A 71 -0.86 -11.85 3.03
N ASP A 72 -0.29 -13.03 3.29
CA ASP A 72 0.91 -13.19 4.13
C ASP A 72 2.13 -12.42 3.58
N ALA A 73 2.30 -12.38 2.26
CA ALA A 73 3.40 -11.63 1.64
C ALA A 73 3.19 -10.12 1.77
N ARG A 74 1.95 -9.63 1.58
CA ARG A 74 1.62 -8.20 1.80
C ARG A 74 1.71 -7.79 3.27
N GLU A 75 1.40 -8.69 4.19
CA GLU A 75 1.62 -8.48 5.63
C GLU A 75 3.10 -8.30 5.92
N LYS A 76 3.97 -9.14 5.34
CA LYS A 76 5.43 -9.03 5.51
C LYS A 76 5.99 -7.77 4.85
N GLU A 77 5.49 -7.41 3.68
CA GLU A 77 5.96 -6.25 2.90
C GLU A 77 5.78 -4.92 3.65
N ILE A 78 4.81 -4.83 4.58
CA ILE A 78 4.61 -3.60 5.37
C ILE A 78 5.88 -3.20 6.15
N ALA A 79 6.71 -4.18 6.52
CA ALA A 79 7.95 -3.95 7.24
C ALA A 79 8.97 -3.15 6.43
N GLU A 80 8.96 -3.28 5.10
CA GLU A 80 9.82 -2.52 4.19
C GLU A 80 9.31 -1.10 3.97
N CYS A 81 8.00 -0.89 4.14
CA CYS A 81 7.35 0.39 3.89
C CYS A 81 7.29 1.28 5.14
N TYR A 82 7.20 0.66 6.31
CA TYR A 82 7.09 1.31 7.61
C TYR A 82 8.06 0.70 8.62
N PRO A 83 9.38 0.68 8.33
CA PRO A 83 10.37 0.04 9.20
C PRO A 83 10.50 0.71 10.57
N GLU A 84 10.03 1.96 10.70
CA GLU A 84 10.00 2.70 11.95
C GLU A 84 8.92 2.26 12.94
N LEU A 85 7.88 1.60 12.46
CA LEU A 85 6.77 1.15 13.29
C LEU A 85 7.08 -0.22 13.89
N SER A 86 6.60 -0.46 15.11
CA SER A 86 6.68 -1.75 15.76
C SER A 86 5.98 -2.84 14.95
N GLU A 87 6.39 -4.10 15.14
CA GLU A 87 5.73 -5.23 14.47
C GLU A 87 4.24 -5.33 14.82
N ASP A 88 3.87 -5.09 16.08
CA ASP A 88 2.48 -5.13 16.53
C ASP A 88 1.63 -4.03 15.87
N LEU A 89 2.15 -2.80 15.79
CA LEU A 89 1.43 -1.70 15.13
C LEU A 89 1.30 -1.96 13.62
N ARG A 90 2.37 -2.42 12.96
CA ARG A 90 2.36 -2.79 11.54
C ARG A 90 1.27 -3.83 11.25
N LYS A 91 1.21 -4.89 12.05
CA LYS A 91 0.20 -5.94 11.89
C LYS A 91 -1.22 -5.39 11.98
N LYS A 92 -1.52 -4.59 12.99
CA LYS A 92 -2.86 -3.97 13.16
C LYS A 92 -3.20 -3.02 12.02
N CYS A 93 -2.23 -2.24 11.54
CA CYS A 93 -2.43 -1.38 10.38
C CYS A 93 -2.71 -2.21 9.12
N PHE A 94 -1.96 -3.30 8.90
CA PHE A 94 -2.18 -4.21 7.79
C PHE A 94 -3.59 -4.83 7.83
N ASP A 95 -3.99 -5.37 8.98
CA ASP A 95 -5.31 -5.98 9.16
C ASP A 95 -6.44 -5.00 8.82
N PHE A 96 -6.29 -3.73 9.24
CA PHE A 96 -7.21 -2.66 8.87
C PHE A 96 -7.21 -2.41 7.36
N LEU A 97 -6.04 -2.15 6.76
CA LEU A 97 -5.90 -1.86 5.32
C LEU A 97 -6.45 -2.98 4.43
N TRP A 98 -6.17 -4.24 4.79
CA TRP A 98 -6.68 -5.42 4.10
C TRP A 98 -8.20 -5.55 4.20
N GLY A 99 -8.76 -5.08 5.31
CA GLY A 99 -10.19 -5.06 5.61
C GLY A 99 -10.97 -3.97 4.87
N ILE A 100 -10.32 -2.89 4.39
CA ILE A 100 -11.00 -1.75 3.77
C ILE A 100 -11.85 -2.18 2.58
N GLU A 101 -13.09 -1.69 2.52
CA GLU A 101 -14.02 -1.95 1.42
C GLU A 101 -13.87 -0.92 0.29
N SER A 102 -13.63 0.34 0.63
CA SER A 102 -13.46 1.43 -0.33
C SER A 102 -12.42 2.43 0.13
N ILE A 103 -11.53 2.79 -0.78
CA ILE A 103 -10.59 3.90 -0.64
C ILE A 103 -10.48 4.58 -2.01
N ASP A 104 -10.38 5.91 -2.01
CA ASP A 104 -10.12 6.68 -3.23
C ASP A 104 -8.64 7.00 -3.41
N PHE A 105 -8.30 7.57 -4.55
CA PHE A 105 -6.92 7.90 -4.90
C PHE A 105 -6.31 8.98 -3.98
N GLU A 106 -7.10 9.97 -3.56
CA GLU A 106 -6.62 11.05 -2.71
C GLU A 106 -6.27 10.54 -1.30
N GLN A 107 -7.07 9.60 -0.79
CA GLN A 107 -6.81 8.87 0.44
C GLN A 107 -5.54 8.02 0.34
N ILE A 108 -5.35 7.23 -0.73
CA ILE A 108 -4.10 6.46 -0.95
C ILE A 108 -2.89 7.40 -0.99
N SER A 109 -3.00 8.52 -1.71
CA SER A 109 -1.93 9.51 -1.82
C SER A 109 -1.61 10.14 -0.46
N ALA A 110 -2.61 10.63 0.27
CA ALA A 110 -2.43 11.21 1.60
C ALA A 110 -1.78 10.20 2.57
N MET A 111 -2.26 8.95 2.56
CA MET A 111 -1.72 7.87 3.38
C MET A 111 -0.28 7.47 3.03
N SER A 112 0.15 7.72 1.80
CA SER A 112 1.54 7.47 1.41
C SER A 112 2.53 8.43 2.07
N TYR A 113 2.08 9.66 2.37
CA TYR A 113 2.85 10.66 3.12
C TYR A 113 2.68 10.51 4.62
N ASP A 114 1.48 10.16 5.08
CA ASP A 114 1.16 9.90 6.48
C ASP A 114 0.06 8.83 6.57
N LEU A 115 0.43 7.60 6.92
CA LEU A 115 -0.46 6.44 7.05
C LEU A 115 -1.68 6.73 7.94
N PHE A 116 -1.54 7.64 8.90
CA PHE A 116 -2.57 7.96 9.89
C PHE A 116 -3.45 9.16 9.50
N SER A 117 -3.24 9.72 8.30
CA SER A 117 -3.90 10.95 7.82
C SER A 117 -5.41 10.80 7.56
N THR A 118 -5.84 9.62 7.10
CA THR A 118 -7.17 9.45 6.50
C THR A 118 -8.20 8.80 7.43
N PHE A 119 -7.81 7.73 8.13
CA PHE A 119 -8.74 6.93 8.95
C PHE A 119 -8.48 7.13 10.44
N ASP A 120 -9.55 7.42 11.19
CA ASP A 120 -9.47 7.65 12.64
C ASP A 120 -9.04 6.38 13.39
N GLU A 121 -9.36 5.19 12.87
CA GLU A 121 -8.92 3.92 13.44
C GLU A 121 -7.40 3.77 13.40
N LEU A 122 -6.77 4.08 12.26
CA LEU A 122 -5.32 4.03 12.11
C LEU A 122 -4.63 5.06 13.02
N ARG A 123 -5.21 6.27 13.12
CA ARG A 123 -4.72 7.31 14.03
C ARG A 123 -4.80 6.89 15.50
N SER A 124 -5.94 6.34 15.90
CA SER A 124 -6.16 5.84 17.27
C SER A 124 -5.19 4.70 17.61
N LEU A 125 -4.89 3.83 16.64
CA LEU A 125 -3.87 2.79 16.80
C LEU A 125 -2.49 3.41 17.08
N ALA A 126 -2.04 4.36 16.27
CA ALA A 126 -0.76 5.04 16.48
C ALA A 126 -0.68 5.76 17.83
N GLU A 127 -1.73 6.49 18.20
CA GLU A 127 -1.83 7.20 19.48
C GLU A 127 -1.75 6.23 20.68
N SER A 128 -2.48 5.11 20.61
CA SER A 128 -2.47 4.09 21.68
C SER A 128 -1.11 3.40 21.84
N HIS A 129 -0.30 3.36 20.79
CA HIS A 129 1.05 2.81 20.79
C HIS A 129 2.11 3.87 21.16
N GLY A 130 1.78 5.15 21.11
CA GLY A 130 2.73 6.25 21.31
C GLY A 130 3.77 6.35 20.18
N GLU A 131 3.49 5.75 19.02
CA GLU A 131 4.39 5.67 17.88
C GLU A 131 4.04 6.74 16.84
N LYS A 132 5.04 7.17 16.06
CA LYS A 132 4.87 8.17 14.99
C LYS A 132 5.58 7.71 13.73
N GLN A 133 4.98 8.01 12.59
CA GLN A 133 5.60 7.77 11.30
C GLN A 133 6.78 8.72 11.08
N VAL A 134 7.81 8.23 10.39
CA VAL A 134 8.94 9.02 9.91
C VAL A 134 8.75 9.32 8.42
N THR A 135 9.17 10.51 7.99
CA THR A 135 9.23 10.88 6.58
C THR A 135 10.57 10.45 6.00
N PHE A 136 10.53 9.77 4.86
CA PHE A 136 11.72 9.38 4.09
C PHE A 136 11.70 10.10 2.75
N GLU A 137 12.60 11.06 2.58
CA GLU A 137 12.74 11.87 1.36
C GLU A 137 13.28 11.02 0.21
N THR A 138 14.03 9.95 0.52
CA THR A 138 14.58 9.04 -0.48
C THR A 138 14.34 7.57 -0.17
N MET A 139 14.37 6.73 -1.21
CA MET A 139 14.37 5.28 -1.06
C MET A 139 15.60 4.76 -0.31
N GLU A 140 16.71 5.48 -0.35
CA GLU A 140 17.93 5.09 0.37
C GLU A 140 17.74 5.27 1.88
N GLU A 141 17.16 6.39 2.31
CA GLU A 141 16.80 6.62 3.72
C GLU A 141 15.85 5.54 4.25
N LEU A 142 14.81 5.21 3.47
CA LEU A 142 13.86 4.15 3.84
C LEU A 142 14.56 2.79 4.00
N LYS A 143 15.39 2.39 3.03
CA LYS A 143 16.07 1.08 3.02
C LYS A 143 17.13 0.94 4.11
N ASN A 144 17.76 2.05 4.49
CA ASN A 144 18.83 2.06 5.48
C ASN A 144 18.31 2.32 6.90
N TYR A 145 17.01 2.55 7.09
CA TYR A 145 16.44 2.80 8.41
C TYR A 145 16.61 1.57 9.32
N GLY A 146 17.26 1.76 10.46
CA GLY A 146 17.48 0.70 11.46
C GLY A 146 18.63 -0.27 11.15
N ASN A 147 19.38 -0.04 10.07
CA ASN A 147 20.62 -0.75 9.73
C ASN A 147 21.87 -0.06 10.29
#